data_AF-A0A9D6P8N8-F1
#
_entry.id   AF-A0A9D6P8N8-F1
#
_cell.length_a   1.000
_cell.length_b   1.000
_cell.length_c   1.000
_cell.angle_alpha   90.00
_cell.angle_beta   90.00
_cell.angle_gamma   90.00
#
_symmetry.space_group_name_H-M   'P 1'
#
loop_
_entity.id
_entity.type
_entity.pdbx_description
1 polymer ?
#
loop_
_entity_poly.entity_id
_entity_poly.type
_entity_poly.pdbx_seq_one_letter_code
_entity_poly.pdbx_strand_id
1 'polypeptide(L)'
;MDNQPPATYQAPQNQNSPSERRGLLRYLTPKTIFIILGVVIFGELIWGIRIFLSPVPKTSKQVLQPLSAAKIVLIADKQNIKVGDIVSVRVRVITGGRPTTGTDLVLRYDPKILEAASDGSIVKGTIYDEYPLINVDNEAGVIRISGVESATGTDSFNGVADFATINFRAQTIGKSELVVDMIPGLTNESNVVESGSNADILQSVTNTTINVQ
;
A
#
# COMPACT_ATOMS: atom_id res chain seq x y z
N MET A 1 56.86 50.89 -56.63
CA MET A 1 57.09 49.83 -57.63
C MET A 1 58.26 49.03 -57.11
N ASP A 2 58.02 47.80 -56.67
CA ASP A 2 59.05 46.74 -56.69
C ASP A 2 58.35 45.39 -56.58
N ASN A 3 58.61 44.56 -57.60
CA ASN A 3 58.01 43.26 -57.85
C ASN A 3 58.72 42.20 -57.00
N GLN A 4 58.01 41.59 -56.05
CA GLN A 4 58.49 40.41 -55.33
C GLN A 4 57.96 39.12 -56.02
N PRO A 5 58.82 38.11 -56.23
CA PRO A 5 58.47 36.86 -56.93
C PRO A 5 57.53 35.96 -56.09
N PRO A 6 56.80 35.02 -56.72
CA PRO A 6 55.78 34.21 -56.04
C PRO A 6 56.39 33.21 -55.07
N ALA A 7 55.89 33.22 -53.83
CA ALA A 7 56.23 32.24 -52.81
C ALA A 7 55.54 30.89 -53.10
N THR A 8 56.36 29.86 -53.26
CA THR A 8 55.99 28.45 -53.35
C THR A 8 55.22 27.98 -52.11
N TYR A 9 54.06 27.37 -52.34
CA TYR A 9 53.23 26.75 -51.31
C TYR A 9 53.89 25.45 -50.82
N GLN A 10 54.26 25.39 -49.54
CA GLN A 10 54.64 24.15 -48.85
C GLN A 10 53.50 23.73 -47.92
N ALA A 11 52.96 22.53 -48.13
CA ALA A 11 51.92 21.97 -47.28
C ALA A 11 52.46 21.68 -45.87
N PRO A 12 51.68 21.96 -44.80
CA PRO A 12 52.07 21.62 -43.44
C PRO A 12 52.18 20.10 -43.26
N GLN A 13 53.35 19.64 -42.81
CA GLN A 13 53.58 18.26 -42.38
C GLN A 13 52.82 18.00 -41.08
N ASN A 14 51.83 17.13 -41.14
CA ASN A 14 51.03 16.70 -40.01
C ASN A 14 51.82 15.66 -39.18
N GLN A 15 52.41 16.10 -38.06
CA GLN A 15 53.03 15.23 -37.07
C GLN A 15 51.95 14.51 -36.27
N ASN A 16 51.52 13.34 -36.74
CA ASN A 16 50.84 12.34 -35.91
C ASN A 16 51.51 10.99 -36.13
N SER A 17 52.43 10.65 -35.24
CA SER A 17 53.17 9.39 -35.24
C SER A 17 52.29 8.22 -34.78
N PRO A 18 52.20 7.12 -35.54
CA PRO A 18 51.46 5.92 -35.16
C PRO A 18 52.35 4.96 -34.36
N SER A 19 52.56 5.20 -33.06
CA SER A 19 53.39 4.31 -32.22
C SER A 19 52.69 3.73 -30.99
N GLU A 20 51.36 3.68 -30.94
CA GLU A 20 50.63 3.05 -29.82
C GLU A 20 49.49 2.11 -30.26
N ARG A 21 49.78 1.15 -31.17
CA ARG A 21 48.86 0.03 -31.47
C ARG A 21 49.57 -1.33 -31.53
N ARG A 22 50.52 -1.60 -30.63
CA ARG A 22 51.25 -2.89 -30.61
C ARG A 22 51.40 -3.48 -29.20
N GLY A 23 50.32 -3.51 -28.42
CA GLY A 23 50.33 -4.05 -27.05
C GLY A 23 49.79 -5.48 -26.88
N LEU A 24 48.73 -5.89 -27.60
CA LEU A 24 48.00 -7.13 -27.28
C LEU A 24 48.26 -8.32 -28.21
N LEU A 25 48.65 -8.08 -29.47
CA LEU A 25 48.72 -9.13 -30.51
C LEU A 25 49.95 -10.04 -30.41
N ARG A 26 50.94 -9.72 -29.56
CA ARG A 26 52.21 -10.45 -29.46
C ARG A 26 52.11 -11.77 -28.66
N TYR A 27 51.03 -11.98 -27.92
CA TYR A 27 50.81 -13.17 -27.08
C TYR A 27 49.83 -14.19 -27.68
N LEU A 28 49.25 -13.86 -28.84
CA LEU A 28 48.29 -14.71 -29.55
C LEU A 28 49.04 -15.66 -30.49
N THR A 29 49.77 -16.62 -29.92
CA THR A 29 50.19 -17.79 -30.70
C THR A 29 48.95 -18.61 -31.06
N PRO A 30 48.94 -19.37 -32.17
CA PRO A 30 47.79 -20.23 -32.52
C PRO A 30 47.33 -21.10 -31.36
N LYS A 31 48.26 -21.60 -30.54
CA LYS A 31 47.96 -22.36 -29.31
C LYS A 31 47.18 -21.55 -28.29
N THR A 32 47.56 -20.30 -28.04
CA THR A 32 46.84 -19.39 -27.13
C THR A 32 45.43 -19.09 -27.63
N ILE A 33 45.26 -18.92 -28.96
CA ILE A 33 43.96 -18.68 -29.57
C ILE A 33 43.02 -19.88 -29.35
N PHE A 34 43.49 -21.11 -29.58
CA PHE A 34 42.69 -22.31 -29.34
C PHE A 34 42.32 -22.49 -27.86
N ILE A 35 43.22 -22.13 -26.93
CA ILE A 35 42.94 -22.18 -25.49
C ILE A 35 41.83 -21.18 -25.12
N ILE A 36 41.93 -19.93 -25.56
CA ILE A 36 40.92 -18.90 -25.29
C ILE A 36 39.56 -19.32 -25.87
N LEU A 37 39.55 -19.83 -27.10
CA LEU A 37 38.32 -20.28 -27.77
C LEU A 37 37.68 -21.46 -27.03
N GLY A 38 38.50 -22.41 -26.53
CA GLY A 38 38.05 -23.51 -25.69
C GLY A 38 37.42 -23.04 -24.37
N VAL A 39 38.03 -22.06 -23.69
CA VAL A 39 37.49 -21.50 -22.44
C VAL A 39 36.16 -20.78 -22.67
N VAL A 40 36.03 -20.00 -23.74
CA VAL A 40 34.79 -19.30 -24.09
C VAL A 40 33.67 -20.30 -24.37
N ILE A 41 33.93 -21.32 -25.20
CA ILE A 41 32.95 -22.37 -25.52
C ILE A 41 32.53 -23.12 -24.24
N PHE A 42 33.48 -23.45 -23.37
CA PHE A 42 33.20 -24.16 -22.13
C PHE A 42 32.40 -23.29 -21.15
N GLY A 43 32.68 -21.99 -21.07
CA GLY A 43 31.92 -21.02 -20.28
C GLY A 43 30.47 -20.92 -20.74
N GLU A 44 30.24 -20.79 -22.05
CA GLU A 44 28.89 -20.74 -22.64
C GLU A 44 28.11 -22.05 -22.42
N LEU A 45 28.78 -23.20 -22.53
CA LEU A 45 28.16 -24.50 -22.28
C LEU A 45 27.69 -24.63 -20.82
N ILE A 46 28.51 -24.21 -19.86
CA ILE A 46 28.17 -24.24 -18.43
C ILE A 46 26.98 -23.29 -18.16
N TRP A 47 27.00 -22.10 -18.74
CA TRP A 47 25.94 -21.11 -18.55
C TRP A 47 24.60 -21.60 -19.12
N GLY A 48 24.61 -22.17 -20.34
CA GLY A 48 23.42 -22.77 -20.97
C GLY A 48 22.86 -23.96 -20.19
N ILE A 49 23.72 -24.86 -19.70
CA ILE A 49 23.31 -26.00 -18.86
C ILE A 49 22.66 -25.51 -17.56
N ARG A 50 23.20 -24.46 -16.93
CA ARG A 50 22.58 -23.88 -15.73
C ARG A 50 21.18 -23.35 -15.99
N ILE A 51 20.93 -22.72 -17.14
CA ILE A 51 19.59 -22.22 -17.49
C ILE A 51 18.63 -23.38 -17.74
N PHE A 52 19.06 -24.42 -18.43
CA PHE A 52 18.24 -25.60 -18.71
C PHE A 52 17.92 -26.44 -17.47
N LEU A 53 18.84 -26.50 -16.50
CA LEU A 53 18.65 -27.20 -15.24
C LEU A 53 18.02 -26.32 -14.16
N SER A 54 17.82 -25.02 -14.43
CA SER A 54 17.10 -24.15 -13.50
C SER A 54 15.64 -24.61 -13.46
N PRO A 55 15.08 -24.89 -12.27
CA PRO A 55 13.68 -25.25 -12.16
C PRO A 55 12.85 -24.10 -12.72
N VAL A 56 12.05 -24.39 -13.75
CA VAL A 56 11.06 -23.44 -14.27
C VAL A 56 10.24 -22.98 -13.05
N PRO A 57 10.10 -21.67 -12.80
CA PRO A 57 9.21 -21.18 -11.76
C PRO A 57 7.86 -21.84 -12.01
N LYS A 58 7.41 -22.67 -11.07
CA LYS A 58 6.10 -23.29 -11.19
C LYS A 58 5.12 -22.13 -11.29
N THR A 59 4.53 -21.93 -12.46
CA THR A 59 3.39 -21.04 -12.62
C THR A 59 2.36 -21.56 -11.65
N SER A 60 2.27 -20.92 -10.48
CA SER A 60 1.24 -21.18 -9.51
C SER A 60 -0.05 -20.91 -10.25
N LYS A 61 -0.81 -21.98 -10.56
CA LYS A 61 -2.22 -21.79 -10.89
C LYS A 61 -2.78 -21.04 -9.70
N GLN A 62 -3.09 -19.76 -9.87
CA GLN A 62 -3.78 -18.96 -8.86
C GLN A 62 -5.05 -19.75 -8.53
N VAL A 63 -5.01 -20.49 -7.42
CA VAL A 63 -6.21 -21.08 -6.86
C VAL A 63 -7.03 -19.87 -6.45
N LEU A 64 -8.13 -19.64 -7.15
CA LEU A 64 -9.11 -18.61 -6.79
C LEU A 64 -9.52 -18.91 -5.35
N GLN A 65 -8.92 -18.18 -4.39
CA GLN A 65 -9.36 -18.28 -3.02
C GLN A 65 -10.78 -17.73 -2.98
N PRO A 66 -11.74 -18.45 -2.37
CA PRO A 66 -13.09 -17.95 -2.28
C PRO A 66 -13.06 -16.62 -1.52
N LEU A 67 -13.84 -15.65 -2.01
CA LEU A 67 -14.05 -14.39 -1.30
C LEU A 67 -14.55 -14.68 0.10
N SER A 68 -13.95 -14.01 1.09
CA SER A 68 -14.43 -14.08 2.46
C SER A 68 -15.48 -13.00 2.71
N ALA A 69 -16.18 -13.13 3.83
CA ALA A 69 -17.15 -12.17 4.30
C ALA A 69 -16.51 -10.82 4.65
N ALA A 70 -17.14 -9.69 4.28
CA ALA A 70 -16.65 -8.38 4.71
C ALA A 70 -16.96 -8.13 6.20
N LYS A 71 -16.07 -7.42 6.89
CA LYS A 71 -16.13 -7.22 8.36
C LYS A 71 -15.66 -5.84 8.78
N ILE A 72 -16.22 -5.35 9.88
CA ILE A 72 -15.68 -4.22 10.65
C ILE A 72 -15.13 -4.73 11.98
N VAL A 73 -13.93 -4.28 12.36
CA VAL A 73 -13.28 -4.66 13.62
C VAL A 73 -12.86 -3.40 14.36
N LEU A 74 -13.26 -3.27 15.63
CA LEU A 74 -12.80 -2.22 16.52
C LEU A 74 -11.52 -2.66 17.24
N ILE A 75 -10.46 -1.86 17.14
CA ILE A 75 -9.15 -2.15 17.72
C ILE A 75 -8.74 -0.97 18.59
N ALA A 76 -8.91 -1.13 19.90
CA ALA A 76 -8.39 -0.18 20.89
C ALA A 76 -6.88 -0.36 21.09
N ASP A 77 -6.13 0.73 21.19
CA ASP A 77 -4.70 0.69 21.54
C ASP A 77 -4.49 0.24 23.00
N LYS A 78 -5.44 0.54 23.89
CA LYS A 78 -5.51 0.08 25.28
C LYS A 78 -6.95 -0.23 25.67
N GLN A 79 -7.13 -1.24 26.51
CA GLN A 79 -8.46 -1.59 27.06
C GLN A 79 -8.62 -1.22 28.53
N ASN A 80 -7.53 -0.93 29.25
CA ASN A 80 -7.57 -0.48 30.64
C ASN A 80 -6.88 0.89 30.72
N ILE A 81 -7.62 1.90 31.13
CA ILE A 81 -7.19 3.31 31.18
C ILE A 81 -7.70 3.97 32.47
N LYS A 82 -7.20 5.16 32.79
CA LYS A 82 -7.66 5.96 33.93
C LYS A 82 -8.60 7.07 33.49
N VAL A 83 -9.39 7.61 34.42
CA VAL A 83 -10.16 8.83 34.18
C VAL A 83 -9.23 9.95 33.67
N GLY A 84 -9.64 10.62 32.60
CA GLY A 84 -8.89 11.68 31.93
C GLY A 84 -7.99 11.21 30.79
N ASP A 85 -7.63 9.91 30.72
CA ASP A 85 -6.83 9.36 29.63
C ASP A 85 -7.59 9.44 28.29
N ILE A 86 -6.83 9.53 27.20
CA ILE A 86 -7.34 9.35 25.84
C ILE A 86 -6.94 7.96 25.34
N VAL A 87 -7.89 7.24 24.77
CA VAL A 87 -7.71 5.95 24.10
C VAL A 87 -8.06 6.08 22.62
N SER A 88 -7.24 5.49 21.75
CA SER A 88 -7.47 5.51 20.30
C SER A 88 -8.05 4.17 19.85
N VAL A 89 -9.20 4.23 19.19
CA VAL A 89 -9.92 3.06 18.68
C VAL A 89 -9.96 3.13 17.17
N ARG A 90 -9.23 2.21 16.53
CA ARG A 90 -9.23 2.07 15.07
C ARG A 90 -10.45 1.27 14.64
N VAL A 91 -11.15 1.78 13.63
CA VAL A 91 -12.22 1.10 12.91
C VAL A 91 -11.59 0.50 11.66
N ARG A 92 -11.41 -0.82 11.64
CA ARG A 92 -10.78 -1.54 10.54
C ARG A 92 -11.82 -2.23 9.67
N VAL A 93 -11.75 -2.01 8.37
CA VAL A 93 -12.58 -2.69 7.37
C VAL A 93 -11.74 -3.79 6.70
N ILE A 94 -12.35 -4.97 6.57
CA ILE A 94 -11.83 -6.13 5.85
C ILE A 94 -12.85 -6.42 4.76
N THR A 95 -12.51 -6.22 3.48
CA THR A 95 -13.48 -6.34 2.37
C THR A 95 -13.71 -7.80 1.93
N GLY A 96 -12.90 -8.72 2.44
CA GLY A 96 -12.96 -10.13 2.08
C GLY A 96 -12.58 -10.44 0.63
N GLY A 97 -11.89 -9.51 -0.04
CA GLY A 97 -11.47 -9.63 -1.44
C GLY A 97 -12.41 -8.95 -2.43
N ARG A 98 -13.48 -8.30 -1.96
CA ARG A 98 -14.41 -7.54 -2.79
C ARG A 98 -13.97 -6.06 -2.88
N PRO A 99 -14.07 -5.42 -4.05
CA PRO A 99 -13.88 -3.99 -4.17
C PRO A 99 -15.06 -3.24 -3.53
N THR A 100 -14.80 -2.11 -2.87
CA THR A 100 -15.81 -1.33 -2.14
C THR A 100 -15.78 0.14 -2.54
N THR A 101 -16.96 0.75 -2.64
CA THR A 101 -17.15 2.17 -2.97
C THR A 101 -17.60 3.00 -1.78
N GLY A 102 -18.01 2.38 -0.67
CA GLY A 102 -18.40 3.12 0.52
C GLY A 102 -18.51 2.25 1.77
N THR A 103 -18.42 2.90 2.92
CA THR A 103 -18.70 2.33 4.24
C THR A 103 -19.43 3.35 5.09
N ASP A 104 -20.55 2.94 5.66
CA ASP A 104 -21.20 3.66 6.75
C ASP A 104 -20.87 2.98 8.08
N LEU A 105 -20.59 3.79 9.09
CA LEU A 105 -20.36 3.35 10.46
C LEU A 105 -21.36 4.06 11.37
N VAL A 106 -22.07 3.26 12.17
CA VAL A 106 -22.83 3.72 13.34
C VAL A 106 -22.25 3.04 14.57
N LEU A 107 -21.52 3.80 15.39
CA LEU A 107 -20.88 3.31 16.60
C LEU A 107 -21.60 3.83 17.85
N ARG A 108 -21.89 2.95 18.80
CA ARG A 108 -22.51 3.27 20.09
C ARG A 108 -21.51 3.04 21.22
N TYR A 109 -21.63 3.86 22.27
CA TYR A 109 -20.83 3.77 23.48
C TYR A 109 -21.59 4.35 24.68
N ASP A 110 -21.10 4.13 25.91
CA ASP A 110 -21.67 4.76 27.10
C ASP A 110 -21.12 6.19 27.29
N PRO A 111 -21.93 7.25 27.09
CA PRO A 111 -21.48 8.65 27.19
C PRO A 111 -21.20 9.11 28.62
N LYS A 112 -21.60 8.33 29.64
CA LYS A 112 -21.25 8.63 31.04
C LYS A 112 -19.81 8.23 31.35
N ILE A 113 -19.27 7.25 30.62
CA ILE A 113 -17.96 6.66 30.87
C ILE A 113 -16.91 7.20 29.91
N LEU A 114 -17.28 7.35 28.63
CA LEU A 114 -16.40 7.86 27.58
C LEU A 114 -17.03 9.09 26.93
N GLU A 115 -16.19 9.95 26.38
CA GLU A 115 -16.59 11.04 25.50
C GLU A 115 -15.72 10.93 24.24
N ALA A 116 -16.30 11.02 23.04
CA ALA A 116 -15.46 11.19 21.86
C ALA A 116 -14.81 12.58 21.96
N ALA A 117 -13.47 12.62 21.93
CA ALA A 117 -12.72 13.84 22.22
C ALA A 117 -13.19 15.04 21.38
N SER A 118 -13.09 16.25 21.92
CA SER A 118 -13.35 17.49 21.18
C SER A 118 -12.49 17.61 19.91
N ASP A 119 -12.83 18.56 19.03
CA ASP A 119 -12.21 18.87 17.72
C ASP A 119 -11.01 18.00 17.32
N GLY A 120 -11.25 17.06 16.40
CA GLY A 120 -10.23 16.11 15.92
C GLY A 120 -10.28 14.73 16.57
N SER A 121 -11.36 14.36 17.26
CA SER A 121 -11.56 12.98 17.73
C SER A 121 -11.51 11.95 16.63
N ILE A 122 -11.92 12.31 15.42
CA ILE A 122 -12.03 11.39 14.29
C ILE A 122 -10.92 11.72 13.29
N VAL A 123 -9.98 10.80 13.16
CA VAL A 123 -8.98 10.80 12.10
C VAL A 123 -9.49 9.92 10.97
N LYS A 124 -9.67 10.51 9.79
CA LYS A 124 -10.12 9.79 8.59
C LYS A 124 -9.09 8.73 8.18
N GLY A 125 -9.58 7.59 7.71
CA GLY A 125 -8.77 6.54 7.14
C GLY A 125 -8.28 6.85 5.72
N THR A 126 -7.74 5.83 5.07
CA THR A 126 -7.24 5.91 3.68
C THR A 126 -8.06 5.07 2.70
N ILE A 127 -9.19 4.51 3.15
CA ILE A 127 -10.04 3.64 2.33
C ILE A 127 -10.75 4.44 1.25
N TYR A 128 -11.22 5.63 1.62
CA TYR A 128 -11.97 6.53 0.76
C TYR A 128 -11.37 7.93 0.81
N ASP A 129 -11.57 8.70 -0.25
CA ASP A 129 -11.13 10.09 -0.37
C ASP A 129 -12.18 11.09 0.12
N GLU A 130 -13.46 10.71 0.15
CA GLU A 130 -14.55 11.53 0.67
C GLU A 130 -15.17 10.96 1.94
N TYR A 131 -15.47 11.86 2.88
CA TYR A 131 -16.19 11.54 4.13
C TYR A 131 -17.32 12.56 4.30
N PRO A 132 -18.43 12.42 3.55
CA PRO A 132 -19.50 13.41 3.48
C PRO A 132 -20.25 13.59 4.80
N LEU A 133 -20.20 12.59 5.70
CA LEU A 133 -20.80 12.65 7.03
C LEU A 133 -19.78 12.26 8.09
N ILE A 134 -19.56 13.16 9.04
CA ILE A 134 -18.96 12.87 10.35
C ILE A 134 -19.82 13.57 11.38
N ASN A 135 -20.51 12.80 12.22
CA ASN A 135 -21.37 13.31 13.26
C ASN A 135 -21.07 12.59 14.58
N VAL A 136 -20.83 13.37 15.62
CA VAL A 136 -20.58 12.90 16.98
C VAL A 136 -21.67 13.47 17.88
N ASP A 137 -22.44 12.59 18.49
CA ASP A 137 -23.44 12.91 19.48
C ASP A 137 -22.98 12.37 20.84
N ASN A 138 -22.27 13.20 21.59
CA ASN A 138 -21.74 12.87 22.91
C ASN A 138 -22.85 12.75 23.98
N GLU A 139 -24.05 13.30 23.74
CA GLU A 139 -25.17 13.16 24.67
C GLU A 139 -25.85 11.79 24.49
N ALA A 140 -26.06 11.37 23.25
CA ALA A 140 -26.66 10.08 22.91
C ALA A 140 -25.68 8.91 22.93
N GLY A 141 -24.36 9.17 22.95
CA GLY A 141 -23.34 8.13 22.86
C GLY A 141 -23.28 7.48 21.47
N VAL A 142 -23.43 8.28 20.41
CA VAL A 142 -23.50 7.78 19.03
C VAL A 142 -22.53 8.54 18.13
N ILE A 143 -21.79 7.80 17.29
CA ILE A 143 -20.92 8.36 16.25
C ILE A 143 -21.38 7.80 14.90
N ARG A 144 -21.57 8.68 13.92
CA ARG A 144 -21.90 8.32 12.53
C ARG A 144 -20.82 8.82 11.59
N ILE A 145 -20.28 7.93 10.78
CA ILE A 145 -19.27 8.24 9.77
C ILE A 145 -19.70 7.59 8.46
N SER A 146 -19.78 8.37 7.39
CA SER A 146 -19.93 7.86 6.03
C SER A 146 -18.68 8.22 5.25
N GLY A 147 -18.07 7.23 4.61
CA GLY A 147 -16.96 7.41 3.69
C GLY A 147 -17.28 6.77 2.35
N VAL A 148 -16.97 7.47 1.26
CA VAL A 148 -17.30 7.07 -0.11
C VAL A 148 -16.15 7.39 -1.06
N GLU A 149 -15.97 6.54 -2.06
CA GLU A 149 -15.08 6.81 -3.19
C GLU A 149 -15.66 7.97 -4.01
N SER A 150 -14.84 8.96 -4.34
CA SER A 150 -15.24 10.08 -5.20
C SER A 150 -15.62 9.58 -6.60
N ALA A 151 -16.48 10.33 -7.28
CA ALA A 151 -16.86 10.03 -8.67
C ALA A 151 -15.67 10.06 -9.66
N THR A 152 -14.53 10.61 -9.25
CA THR A 152 -13.27 10.64 -10.01
C THR A 152 -12.28 9.56 -9.61
N GLY A 153 -12.62 8.74 -8.60
CA GLY A 153 -11.86 7.57 -8.20
C GLY A 153 -11.69 6.61 -9.37
N THR A 154 -10.47 6.09 -9.53
CA THR A 154 -10.14 5.17 -10.63
C THR A 154 -10.08 3.71 -10.18
N ASP A 155 -10.00 3.46 -8.87
CA ASP A 155 -9.85 2.13 -8.28
C ASP A 155 -10.60 2.01 -6.94
N SER A 156 -11.68 1.23 -6.92
CA SER A 156 -12.39 0.90 -5.68
C SER A 156 -11.51 0.10 -4.72
N PHE A 157 -11.54 0.46 -3.44
CA PHE A 157 -10.70 -0.16 -2.41
C PHE A 157 -10.98 -1.66 -2.25
N ASN A 158 -9.92 -2.47 -2.16
CA ASN A 158 -10.02 -3.90 -1.84
C ASN A 158 -8.88 -4.31 -0.89
N GLY A 159 -9.23 -4.94 0.23
CA GLY A 159 -8.25 -5.48 1.18
C GLY A 159 -8.61 -5.18 2.63
N VAL A 160 -7.59 -4.78 3.40
CA VAL A 160 -7.70 -4.49 4.83
C VAL A 160 -7.04 -3.17 5.14
N ALA A 161 -7.80 -2.22 5.69
CA ALA A 161 -7.28 -0.91 6.08
C ALA A 161 -8.15 -0.28 7.18
N ASP A 162 -7.63 0.80 7.76
CA ASP A 162 -8.37 1.56 8.77
C ASP A 162 -9.29 2.56 8.07
N PHE A 163 -10.59 2.48 8.36
CA PHE A 163 -11.63 3.38 7.86
C PHE A 163 -11.64 4.69 8.64
N ALA A 164 -11.42 4.64 9.94
CA ALA A 164 -11.28 5.80 10.81
C ALA A 164 -10.52 5.41 12.09
N THR A 165 -9.98 6.40 12.78
CA THR A 165 -9.56 6.28 14.18
C THR A 165 -10.37 7.24 15.02
N ILE A 166 -10.94 6.74 16.11
CA ILE A 166 -11.79 7.51 17.03
C ILE A 166 -11.08 7.60 18.37
N ASN A 167 -10.84 8.81 18.84
CA ASN A 167 -10.21 9.09 20.12
C ASN A 167 -11.29 9.33 21.18
N PHE A 168 -11.29 8.52 22.23
CA PHE A 168 -12.20 8.66 23.37
C PHE A 168 -11.45 9.16 24.59
N ARG A 169 -12.00 10.12 25.31
CA ARG A 169 -11.56 10.55 26.64
C ARG A 169 -12.38 9.82 27.71
N ALA A 170 -11.71 9.25 28.70
CA ALA A 170 -12.36 8.64 29.86
C ALA A 170 -12.90 9.73 30.81
N GLN A 171 -14.20 9.66 31.13
CA GLN A 171 -14.91 10.61 31.99
C GLN A 171 -15.08 10.09 33.42
N THR A 172 -15.52 8.83 33.55
CA THR A 172 -15.82 8.23 34.85
C THR A 172 -15.34 6.78 34.90
N ILE A 173 -15.11 6.27 36.12
CA ILE A 173 -14.76 4.87 36.37
C ILE A 173 -15.92 3.99 35.91
N GLY A 174 -15.62 2.93 35.17
CA GLY A 174 -16.64 2.02 34.64
C GLY A 174 -16.17 1.26 33.40
N LYS A 175 -17.06 0.43 32.87
CA LYS A 175 -16.82 -0.35 31.66
C LYS A 175 -17.76 0.13 30.54
N SER A 176 -17.20 0.56 29.42
CA SER A 176 -17.94 0.98 28.23
C SER A 176 -17.67 0.02 27.08
N GLU A 177 -18.72 -0.62 26.57
CA GLU A 177 -18.64 -1.41 25.35
C GLU A 177 -18.83 -0.49 24.14
N LEU A 178 -17.92 -0.60 23.18
CA LEU A 178 -18.00 0.08 21.89
C LEU A 178 -18.63 -0.88 20.89
N VAL A 179 -19.85 -0.57 20.45
CA VAL A 179 -20.70 -1.47 19.66
C VAL A 179 -20.97 -0.88 18.28
N VAL A 180 -20.57 -1.61 17.24
CA VAL A 180 -20.97 -1.29 15.87
C VAL A 180 -22.40 -1.74 15.68
N ASP A 181 -23.30 -0.81 15.35
CA ASP A 181 -24.69 -1.11 15.05
C ASP A 181 -24.76 -1.74 13.66
N MET A 182 -25.19 -3.00 13.60
CA MET A 182 -25.33 -3.77 12.37
C MET A 182 -26.55 -4.66 12.51
N ILE A 183 -27.51 -4.48 11.60
CA ILE A 183 -28.65 -5.40 11.44
C ILE A 183 -28.56 -5.92 10.00
N PRO A 184 -28.23 -7.21 9.79
CA PRO A 184 -28.05 -7.75 8.44
C PRO A 184 -29.20 -7.40 7.50
N GLY A 185 -28.89 -6.69 6.41
CA GLY A 185 -29.84 -6.37 5.33
C GLY A 185 -30.68 -5.09 5.53
N LEU A 186 -30.37 -4.25 6.53
CA LEU A 186 -30.85 -2.87 6.58
C LEU A 186 -29.75 -1.93 6.06
N THR A 187 -30.06 -0.64 5.87
CA THR A 187 -29.07 0.36 5.39
C THR A 187 -29.04 1.64 6.24
N ASN A 188 -29.74 1.65 7.38
CA ASN A 188 -29.83 2.81 8.29
C ASN A 188 -28.86 2.71 9.48
N GLU A 189 -27.94 1.76 9.40
CA GLU A 189 -26.94 1.27 10.36
C GLU A 189 -25.57 1.23 9.67
N SER A 190 -24.63 0.40 10.15
CA SER A 190 -23.32 0.26 9.51
C SER A 190 -23.41 -0.69 8.32
N ASN A 191 -22.78 -0.33 7.20
CA ASN A 191 -22.77 -1.12 5.97
C ASN A 191 -21.40 -1.02 5.27
N VAL A 192 -21.14 -1.94 4.34
CA VAL A 192 -20.00 -1.86 3.43
C VAL A 192 -20.52 -2.12 2.02
N VAL A 193 -20.40 -1.13 1.14
CA VAL A 193 -20.99 -1.16 -0.20
C VAL A 193 -20.00 -1.72 -1.21
N GLU A 194 -20.37 -2.81 -1.88
CA GLU A 194 -19.58 -3.42 -2.97
C GLU A 194 -19.65 -2.57 -4.25
N SER A 195 -18.48 -2.36 -4.85
CA SER A 195 -18.34 -1.66 -6.12
C SER A 195 -19.05 -2.41 -7.26
N GLY A 196 -19.79 -1.68 -8.10
CA GLY A 196 -20.48 -2.21 -9.27
C GLY A 196 -21.84 -2.87 -9.00
N SER A 197 -22.02 -3.52 -7.85
CA SER A 197 -23.32 -4.12 -7.45
C SER A 197 -24.14 -3.22 -6.53
N ASN A 198 -23.49 -2.29 -5.80
CA ASN A 198 -24.07 -1.49 -4.72
C ASN A 198 -24.72 -2.32 -3.60
N ALA A 199 -24.36 -3.61 -3.49
CA ALA A 199 -24.85 -4.47 -2.44
C ALA A 199 -24.12 -4.16 -1.12
N ASP A 200 -24.86 -4.17 0.00
CA ASP A 200 -24.24 -4.28 1.31
C ASP A 200 -23.63 -5.68 1.49
N ILE A 201 -22.34 -5.72 1.75
CA ILE A 201 -21.55 -6.94 1.92
C ILE A 201 -21.01 -7.11 3.34
N LEU A 202 -21.35 -6.22 4.28
CA LEU A 202 -20.97 -6.35 5.69
C LEU A 202 -21.71 -7.54 6.32
N GLN A 203 -20.97 -8.56 6.78
CA GLN A 203 -21.58 -9.76 7.36
C GLN A 203 -21.33 -9.92 8.86
N SER A 204 -20.30 -9.27 9.40
CA SER A 204 -19.99 -9.40 10.82
C SER A 204 -19.20 -8.20 11.34
N VAL A 205 -19.38 -7.91 12.62
CA VAL A 205 -18.62 -6.89 13.34
C VAL A 205 -17.89 -7.51 14.52
N THR A 206 -16.77 -6.91 14.92
CA THR A 206 -16.08 -7.24 16.16
C THR A 206 -15.99 -5.99 17.02
N ASN A 207 -16.78 -5.99 18.10
CA ASN A 207 -16.83 -4.92 19.09
C ASN A 207 -15.59 -4.94 19.99
N THR A 208 -15.41 -3.88 20.77
CA THR A 208 -14.36 -3.83 21.80
C THR A 208 -14.92 -3.26 23.10
N THR A 209 -14.18 -3.39 24.19
CA THR A 209 -14.55 -2.82 25.49
C THR A 209 -13.39 -2.03 26.06
N ILE A 210 -13.71 -0.85 26.61
CA ILE A 210 -12.81 -0.02 27.40
C ILE A 210 -13.21 -0.10 28.88
N ASN A 211 -12.22 -0.29 29.73
CA ASN A 211 -12.33 -0.36 31.18
C ASN A 211 -11.59 0.83 31.79
N VAL A 212 -12.32 1.69 32.50
CA VAL A 212 -11.79 2.88 33.18
C VAL A 212 -11.68 2.56 34.66
N GLN A 213 -10.47 2.68 35.22
CA GLN A 213 -10.14 2.34 36.61
C GLN A 213 -9.50 3.51 37.35
#